data_AF-A0A7W6M8X3-F1
#
_entry.id   AF-A0A7W6M8X3-F1
#
_cell.length_a   1.000
_cell.length_b   1.000
_cell.length_c   1.000
_cell.angle_alpha   90.00
_cell.angle_beta   90.00
_cell.angle_gamma   90.00
#
_symmetry.space_group_name_H-M   'P 1'
#
loop_
_entity.id
_entity.type
_entity.pdbx_description
1 polymer ?
#
loop_
_entity_poly.entity_id
_entity_poly.type
_entity_poly.pdbx_seq_one_letter_code
_entity_poly.pdbx_strand_id
1 'polypeptide(L)'
;MTQALPPPPRKDPQKRTPASARPPEARSRAAMGLTVAAAEGRFALQVCAECGTVQYPPRDACCGCLGTDLPWQDVSPDGELLADTMIRASTKQFFRERSPWRTGSVRLDAGPTVICHVHGDCARHGRVTLWNKLDRSGQAVLIAVPPERTPLMQDDPILRAMSADPKHRRVLITDGRNPNALALVKSLQGAGAATIYVGESETWRPYPHRAALEASDVEFMPLDVTDAASVKRMAAEYGGKVDILINTAMFLRPGGAMARGDTSFAQQEMDVNYLGLMRLAQGFGPGMCARTGDGVNSAVAWVNLLSVHALSNDAGFGCFSASHAAAYSLSQNLRADFRTSGLRVMNVFTGPTEDDWFQALPPPKVSHNALAKSVVAGLQDGLEDVFCGDVARDVWERFNRSPKVLERETTMGVDGA
;
A
#
# COMPACT_ATOMS: atom_id res chain seq x y z
N MET A 1 12.67 20.26 14.36
CA MET A 1 12.26 19.09 15.14
C MET A 1 10.77 18.88 14.97
N THR A 2 10.37 17.64 14.77
CA THR A 2 8.98 17.21 14.60
C THR A 2 8.24 17.25 15.93
N GLN A 3 7.01 17.75 15.92
CA GLN A 3 6.14 17.80 17.08
C GLN A 3 5.15 16.63 17.04
N ALA A 4 4.68 16.19 18.20
CA ALA A 4 3.69 15.13 18.28
C ALA A 4 2.39 15.57 17.61
N LEU A 5 1.83 14.71 16.76
CA LEU A 5 0.62 15.04 16.04
C LEU A 5 -0.60 14.99 16.99
N PRO A 6 -1.30 16.12 17.21
CA PRO A 6 -2.50 16.12 18.03
C PRO A 6 -3.63 15.34 17.33
N PRO A 7 -4.57 14.76 18.11
CA PRO A 7 -5.78 14.21 17.53
C PRO A 7 -6.51 15.25 16.67
N PRO A 8 -7.02 14.85 15.49
CA PRO A 8 -7.71 15.75 14.58
C PRO A 8 -9.01 16.27 15.23
N PRO A 9 -9.33 17.57 15.09
CA PRO A 9 -10.61 18.08 15.57
C PRO A 9 -11.76 17.45 14.82
N ARG A 10 -12.94 17.36 15.46
CA ARG A 10 -14.16 16.92 14.78
C ARG A 10 -14.43 17.83 13.58
N LYS A 11 -14.67 17.22 12.43
CA LYS A 11 -14.98 17.93 11.18
C LYS A 11 -16.28 18.72 11.36
N ASP A 12 -16.21 20.01 11.06
CA ASP A 12 -17.39 20.88 11.03
C ASP A 12 -18.19 20.57 9.75
N PRO A 13 -19.40 20.00 9.86
CA PRO A 13 -20.20 19.60 8.70
C PRO A 13 -20.67 20.80 7.86
N GLN A 14 -20.64 22.02 8.41
CA GLN A 14 -21.01 23.24 7.69
C GLN A 14 -19.88 23.75 6.80
N LYS A 15 -18.63 23.35 7.07
CA LYS A 15 -17.47 23.76 6.26
C LYS A 15 -17.31 22.84 5.06
N ARG A 16 -17.29 23.45 3.87
CA ARG A 16 -16.99 22.73 2.63
C ARG A 16 -15.60 22.09 2.73
N THR A 17 -15.53 20.80 2.40
CA THR A 17 -14.23 20.12 2.24
C THR A 17 -13.56 20.63 0.98
N PRO A 18 -12.34 21.19 1.05
CA PRO A 18 -11.62 21.59 -0.16
C PRO A 18 -11.43 20.37 -1.07
N ALA A 19 -11.64 20.56 -2.38
CA ALA A 19 -11.24 19.54 -3.34
C ALA A 19 -9.71 19.44 -3.32
N SER A 20 -9.17 18.22 -3.28
CA SER A 20 -7.73 18.00 -3.37
C SER A 20 -7.20 18.62 -4.66
N ALA A 21 -6.27 19.57 -4.57
CA ALA A 21 -5.60 20.09 -5.75
C ALA A 21 -4.86 18.95 -6.46
N ARG A 22 -4.92 18.94 -7.81
CA ARG A 22 -4.20 17.94 -8.61
C ARG A 22 -2.69 18.24 -8.60
N PRO A 23 -1.84 17.21 -8.60
CA PRO A 23 -0.40 17.39 -8.83
C PRO A 23 -0.14 18.12 -10.16
N PRO A 24 0.98 18.85 -10.29
CA PRO A 24 1.37 19.44 -11.56
C PRO A 24 1.96 18.39 -12.51
N GLU A 25 1.56 18.48 -13.78
CA GLU A 25 2.14 17.89 -15.02
C GLU A 25 2.56 16.41 -15.04
N ALA A 26 2.38 15.77 -16.20
CA ALA A 26 2.92 14.45 -16.44
C ALA A 26 4.45 14.50 -16.46
N ARG A 27 5.10 13.53 -15.81
CA ARG A 27 6.56 13.40 -15.86
C ARG A 27 6.99 12.72 -17.16
N SER A 28 8.25 12.95 -17.56
CA SER A 28 8.85 12.25 -18.69
C SER A 28 8.91 10.73 -18.42
N ARG A 29 9.00 9.94 -19.50
CA ARG A 29 9.16 8.47 -19.40
C ARG A 29 10.37 8.10 -18.55
N ALA A 30 11.50 8.80 -18.71
CA ALA A 30 12.69 8.58 -17.89
C ALA A 30 12.39 8.73 -16.39
N ALA A 31 11.60 9.73 -16.00
CA ALA A 31 11.26 9.94 -14.59
C ALA A 31 10.26 8.90 -14.02
N MET A 32 9.61 8.09 -14.85
CA MET A 32 8.73 7.00 -14.36
C MET A 32 9.49 5.91 -13.62
N GLY A 33 10.76 5.65 -13.97
CA GLY A 33 11.56 4.66 -13.27
C GLY A 33 11.77 5.00 -11.79
N LEU A 34 11.85 6.29 -11.45
CA LEU A 34 11.90 6.73 -10.05
C LEU A 34 10.58 6.42 -9.33
N THR A 35 9.44 6.60 -10.00
CA THR A 35 8.11 6.29 -9.47
C THR A 35 7.92 4.80 -9.27
N VAL A 36 8.37 3.96 -10.21
CA VAL A 36 8.34 2.49 -10.05
C VAL A 36 9.17 2.07 -8.83
N ALA A 37 10.40 2.59 -8.70
CA ALA A 37 11.23 2.30 -7.53
C ALA A 37 10.55 2.75 -6.23
N ALA A 38 9.88 3.91 -6.21
CA ALA A 38 9.15 4.39 -5.03
C ALA A 38 7.98 3.49 -4.65
N ALA A 39 7.23 2.99 -5.64
CA ALA A 39 6.10 2.08 -5.45
C ALA A 39 6.52 0.76 -4.81
N GLU A 40 7.73 0.29 -5.15
CA GLU A 40 8.38 -0.91 -4.60
C GLU A 40 9.15 -0.65 -3.28
N GLY A 41 9.22 0.59 -2.80
CA GLY A 41 9.99 0.95 -1.60
C GLY A 41 11.50 0.98 -1.80
N ARG A 42 11.98 1.03 -3.04
CA ARG A 42 13.39 1.04 -3.42
C ARG A 42 13.93 2.44 -3.67
N PHE A 43 15.21 2.62 -3.38
CA PHE A 43 15.97 3.81 -3.77
C PHE A 43 16.89 3.46 -4.94
N ALA A 44 16.41 3.69 -6.15
CA ALA A 44 17.14 3.42 -7.39
C ALA A 44 17.34 4.70 -8.19
N LEU A 45 18.48 4.81 -8.87
CA LEU A 45 18.80 5.86 -9.84
C LEU A 45 19.31 5.23 -11.15
N GLN A 46 19.38 6.03 -12.20
CA GLN A 46 20.02 5.59 -13.45
C GLN A 46 21.54 5.50 -13.26
N VAL A 47 22.12 4.36 -13.62
CA VAL A 47 23.57 4.14 -13.64
C VAL A 47 23.97 3.81 -15.07
N CYS A 48 24.86 4.59 -15.65
CA CYS A 48 25.31 4.36 -17.03
C CYS A 48 26.04 3.02 -17.16
N ALA A 49 25.61 2.16 -18.08
CA ALA A 49 26.23 0.86 -18.30
C ALA A 49 27.67 0.96 -18.83
N GLU A 50 28.01 2.06 -19.51
CA GLU A 50 29.33 2.25 -20.12
C GLU A 50 30.37 2.83 -19.14
N CYS A 51 30.00 3.91 -18.42
CA CYS A 51 30.95 4.65 -17.58
C CYS A 51 30.64 4.61 -16.08
N GLY A 52 29.57 3.92 -15.66
CA GLY A 52 29.18 3.79 -14.26
C GLY A 52 28.66 5.08 -13.60
N THR A 53 28.51 6.17 -14.36
CA THR A 53 28.02 7.44 -13.80
C THR A 53 26.59 7.30 -13.30
N VAL A 54 26.37 7.60 -12.02
CA VAL A 54 25.04 7.68 -11.39
C VAL A 54 24.40 9.03 -11.69
N GLN A 55 23.14 9.03 -12.10
CA GLN A 55 22.50 10.22 -12.65
C GLN A 55 21.29 10.68 -11.85
N TYR A 56 21.25 11.99 -11.63
CA TYR A 56 20.08 12.74 -11.21
C TYR A 56 20.12 14.16 -11.82
N PRO A 57 18.99 14.71 -12.30
CA PRO A 57 17.70 14.04 -12.52
C PRO A 57 17.80 12.95 -13.61
N PRO A 58 16.77 12.09 -13.76
CA PRO A 58 16.74 11.09 -14.83
C PRO A 58 16.85 11.72 -16.22
N ARG A 59 17.57 11.06 -17.12
CA ARG A 59 17.94 11.52 -18.47
C ARG A 59 17.78 10.41 -19.50
N ASP A 60 17.71 10.80 -20.77
CA ASP A 60 17.71 9.87 -21.91
C ASP A 60 19.14 9.53 -22.40
N ALA A 61 20.16 10.26 -21.93
CA ALA A 61 21.57 10.03 -22.23
C ALA A 61 22.46 10.39 -21.03
N CYS A 62 23.58 9.68 -20.90
CA CYS A 62 24.54 9.86 -19.81
C CYS A 62 25.17 11.25 -19.81
N CYS A 63 25.18 11.93 -18.66
CA CYS A 63 25.85 13.22 -18.51
C CYS A 63 27.40 13.15 -18.56
N GLY A 64 27.99 11.96 -18.45
CA GLY A 64 29.43 11.72 -18.52
C GLY A 64 29.91 11.38 -19.93
N CYS A 65 29.36 10.31 -20.53
CA CYS A 65 29.82 9.76 -21.82
C CYS A 65 28.81 9.87 -22.97
N LEU A 66 27.60 10.40 -22.74
CA LEU A 66 26.49 10.45 -23.71
C LEU A 66 25.92 9.07 -24.14
N GLY A 67 26.37 7.96 -23.56
CA GLY A 67 25.78 6.65 -23.73
C GLY A 67 24.30 6.61 -23.32
N THR A 68 23.50 5.81 -24.00
CA THR A 68 22.03 5.76 -23.85
C THR A 68 21.54 4.57 -23.04
N ASP A 69 22.40 3.61 -22.73
CA ASP A 69 22.07 2.49 -21.86
C ASP A 69 22.19 2.90 -20.37
N LEU A 70 21.03 3.21 -19.78
CA LEU A 70 20.87 3.78 -18.45
C LEU A 70 19.94 2.91 -17.58
N PRO A 71 20.35 1.69 -17.20
CA PRO A 71 19.58 0.83 -16.32
C PRO A 71 19.34 1.50 -14.95
N TRP A 72 18.18 1.21 -14.36
CA TRP A 72 17.86 1.59 -13.00
C TRP A 72 18.48 0.58 -12.04
N GLN A 73 19.32 1.06 -11.13
CA GLN A 73 20.00 0.24 -10.14
C GLN A 73 19.82 0.83 -8.75
N ASP A 74 19.76 -0.04 -7.74
CA ASP A 74 19.75 0.39 -6.36
C ASP A 74 21.12 1.00 -6.04
N VAL A 75 21.10 2.20 -5.47
CA VAL A 75 22.31 2.95 -5.10
C VAL A 75 22.23 3.36 -3.64
N SER A 76 23.36 3.70 -3.03
CA SER A 76 23.37 4.18 -1.64
C SER A 76 22.45 5.41 -1.50
N PRO A 77 21.45 5.37 -0.60
CA PRO A 77 20.57 6.51 -0.33
C PRO A 77 21.22 7.56 0.59
N ASP A 78 22.40 7.27 1.14
CA ASP A 78 23.03 8.12 2.14
C ASP A 78 23.79 9.30 1.51
N GLY A 79 23.83 10.41 2.24
CA GLY A 79 24.50 11.61 1.79
C GLY A 79 24.60 12.70 2.86
N GLU A 80 25.06 13.86 2.43
CA GLU A 80 25.19 15.07 3.25
C GLU A 80 24.23 16.17 2.77
N LEU A 81 23.47 16.74 3.70
CA LEU A 81 22.58 17.87 3.42
C LEU A 81 23.40 19.16 3.23
N LEU A 82 23.63 19.57 1.99
CA LEU A 82 24.47 20.72 1.67
C LEU A 82 23.81 22.05 2.06
N ALA A 83 22.52 22.21 1.75
CA ALA A 83 21.76 23.42 2.04
C ALA A 83 20.27 23.10 2.14
N ASP A 84 19.54 23.88 2.94
CA ASP A 84 18.10 23.77 3.07
C ASP A 84 17.43 25.15 3.13
N THR A 85 16.17 25.21 2.72
CA THR A 85 15.34 26.41 2.80
C THR A 85 13.88 26.05 3.08
N MET A 86 13.14 27.02 3.64
CA MET A 86 11.72 26.90 3.94
C MET A 86 10.92 27.62 2.87
N ILE A 87 10.20 26.86 2.05
CA ILE A 87 9.25 27.44 1.09
C ILE A 87 7.98 27.82 1.85
N ARG A 88 7.66 29.11 1.84
CA ARG A 88 6.49 29.67 2.56
C ARG A 88 5.30 29.99 1.65
N ALA A 89 5.51 30.07 0.35
CA ALA A 89 4.46 30.41 -0.62
C ALA A 89 4.74 29.76 -1.99
N SER A 90 3.68 29.44 -2.72
CA SER A 90 3.74 28.93 -4.09
C SER A 90 2.56 29.44 -4.93
N THR A 91 2.84 29.72 -6.20
CA THR A 91 1.82 30.10 -7.19
C THR A 91 0.95 28.91 -7.60
N LYS A 92 1.50 27.69 -7.66
CA LYS A 92 0.75 26.45 -7.92
C LYS A 92 -0.11 26.06 -6.71
N GLN A 93 -1.41 25.90 -6.92
CA GLN A 93 -2.40 25.59 -5.87
C GLN A 93 -2.04 24.32 -5.08
N PHE A 94 -1.63 23.26 -5.77
CA PHE A 94 -1.17 22.00 -5.15
C PHE A 94 -0.16 22.22 -4.03
N PHE A 95 0.88 23.00 -4.30
CA PHE A 95 1.92 23.26 -3.32
C PHE A 95 1.49 24.30 -2.28
N ARG A 96 0.62 25.25 -2.65
CA ARG A 96 0.11 26.28 -1.72
C ARG A 96 -0.65 25.68 -0.54
N GLU A 97 -1.45 24.64 -0.78
CA GLU A 97 -2.18 23.91 0.28
C GLU A 97 -1.26 23.15 1.24
N ARG A 98 0.02 23.01 0.88
CA ARG A 98 1.04 22.24 1.61
C ARG A 98 2.16 23.13 2.16
N SER A 99 2.04 24.46 2.04
CA SER A 99 2.99 25.42 2.62
C SER A 99 2.75 25.65 4.13
N PRO A 100 3.81 25.87 4.92
CA PRO A 100 5.22 25.84 4.53
C PRO A 100 5.81 24.42 4.47
N TRP A 101 6.80 24.19 3.60
CA TRP A 101 7.58 22.93 3.59
C TRP A 101 9.08 23.18 3.39
N ARG A 102 9.90 22.27 3.92
CA ARG A 102 11.37 22.36 3.89
C ARG A 102 11.89 21.59 2.68
N THR A 103 12.80 22.19 1.94
CA THR A 103 13.46 21.61 0.77
C THR A 103 14.96 21.82 0.86
N GLY A 104 15.76 20.98 0.22
CA GLY A 104 17.21 21.08 0.28
C GLY A 104 17.91 20.31 -0.83
N SER A 105 19.23 20.53 -0.89
CA SER A 105 20.15 19.80 -1.75
C SER A 105 20.97 18.82 -0.94
N VAL A 106 20.97 17.55 -1.34
CA VAL A 106 21.75 16.49 -0.69
C VAL A 106 22.80 15.97 -1.66
N ARG A 107 24.07 15.99 -1.25
CA ARG A 107 25.15 15.31 -1.96
C ARG A 107 25.09 13.83 -1.58
N LEU A 108 24.66 12.97 -2.50
CA LEU A 108 24.70 11.54 -2.28
C LEU A 108 26.14 11.03 -2.30
N ASP A 109 26.41 10.02 -1.48
CA ASP A 109 27.68 9.28 -1.52
C ASP A 109 27.87 8.59 -2.88
N ALA A 110 26.76 8.27 -3.56
CA ALA A 110 26.73 7.74 -4.92
C ALA A 110 27.13 8.78 -6.00
N GLY A 111 27.37 10.05 -5.64
CA GLY A 111 27.92 11.08 -6.52
C GLY A 111 27.01 12.30 -6.79
N PRO A 112 25.78 12.13 -7.28
CA PRO A 112 24.97 13.28 -7.72
C PRO A 112 24.43 14.10 -6.54
N THR A 113 24.06 15.36 -6.82
CA THR A 113 23.28 16.17 -5.88
C THR A 113 21.81 16.10 -6.21
N VAL A 114 21.01 15.79 -5.21
CA VAL A 114 19.57 15.59 -5.32
C VAL A 114 18.83 16.75 -4.67
N ILE A 115 17.76 17.22 -5.33
CA ILE A 115 16.81 18.14 -4.71
C ILE A 115 15.67 17.32 -4.11
N CYS A 116 15.41 17.54 -2.82
CA CYS A 116 14.47 16.74 -2.05
C CYS A 116 13.74 17.59 -1.00
N HIS A 117 12.62 17.07 -0.51
CA HIS A 117 12.06 17.54 0.76
C HIS A 117 13.02 17.21 1.89
N VAL A 118 12.99 17.98 2.98
CA VAL A 118 13.83 17.72 4.14
C VAL A 118 12.94 17.56 5.36
N HIS A 119 13.07 16.43 6.04
CA HIS A 119 12.32 16.13 7.26
C HIS A 119 12.63 17.15 8.38
N GLY A 120 11.66 17.40 9.26
CA GLY A 120 11.77 18.36 10.35
C GLY A 120 12.90 18.07 11.36
N ASP A 121 13.32 16.81 11.46
CA ASP A 121 14.38 16.36 12.37
C ASP A 121 15.80 16.35 11.76
N CYS A 122 15.97 16.62 10.46
CA CYS A 122 17.31 16.66 9.88
C CYS A 122 18.10 17.87 10.39
N ALA A 123 19.29 17.63 10.95
CA ALA A 123 20.24 18.69 11.27
C ALA A 123 20.70 19.42 10.00
N ARG A 124 21.01 20.71 10.13
CA ARG A 124 21.65 21.48 9.03
C ARG A 124 23.06 20.93 8.80
N HIS A 125 23.47 20.77 7.55
CA HIS A 125 24.78 20.21 7.21
C HIS A 125 25.06 18.83 7.83
N GLY A 126 24.01 18.07 8.11
CA GLY A 126 24.10 16.75 8.71
C GLY A 126 24.10 15.61 7.69
N ARG A 127 24.48 14.42 8.17
CA ARG A 127 24.24 13.17 7.46
C ARG A 127 22.74 12.90 7.39
N VAL A 128 22.29 12.43 6.24
CA VAL A 128 20.90 12.11 5.94
C VAL A 128 20.83 10.84 5.11
N THR A 129 19.67 10.18 5.17
CA THR A 129 19.31 9.10 4.26
C THR A 129 18.15 9.58 3.40
N LEU A 130 18.23 9.40 2.08
CA LEU A 130 17.13 9.72 1.19
C LEU A 130 16.15 8.56 1.11
N TRP A 131 14.87 8.88 1.26
CA TRP A 131 13.78 7.98 0.93
C TRP A 131 13.11 8.41 -0.35
N ASN A 132 12.76 7.43 -1.18
CA ASN A 132 11.94 7.60 -2.37
C ASN A 132 10.51 7.19 -2.03
N LYS A 133 9.57 8.14 -2.03
CA LYS A 133 8.19 7.94 -1.59
C LYS A 133 7.20 8.37 -2.67
N LEU A 134 6.01 7.79 -2.65
CA LEU A 134 4.92 8.25 -3.51
C LEU A 134 4.16 9.41 -2.85
N ASP A 135 4.01 10.51 -3.57
CA ASP A 135 3.06 11.54 -3.18
C ASP A 135 1.61 11.08 -3.44
N ARG A 136 0.63 11.94 -3.12
CA ARG A 136 -0.79 11.60 -3.31
C ARG A 136 -1.20 11.39 -4.76
N SER A 137 -0.36 11.76 -5.71
CA SER A 137 -0.61 11.50 -7.12
C SER A 137 0.05 10.24 -7.66
N GLY A 138 0.69 9.46 -6.78
CA GLY A 138 1.49 8.32 -7.19
C GLY A 138 2.69 8.78 -8.01
N GLN A 139 3.33 9.89 -7.64
CA GLN A 139 4.60 10.32 -8.22
C GLN A 139 5.72 10.22 -7.19
N ALA A 140 6.89 9.77 -7.63
CA ALA A 140 8.07 9.70 -6.76
C ALA A 140 8.50 11.08 -6.26
N VAL A 141 8.71 11.19 -4.98
CA VAL A 141 9.26 12.37 -4.32
C VAL A 141 10.34 11.89 -3.38
N LEU A 142 11.47 12.60 -3.42
CA LEU A 142 12.60 12.31 -2.56
C LEU A 142 12.49 13.14 -1.28
N ILE A 143 12.71 12.49 -0.14
CA ILE A 143 12.74 13.13 1.18
C ILE A 143 14.01 12.72 1.92
N ALA A 144 14.78 13.70 2.39
CA ALA A 144 15.88 13.49 3.31
C ALA A 144 15.34 13.31 4.72
N VAL A 145 15.72 12.21 5.35
CA VAL A 145 15.39 11.87 6.75
C VAL A 145 16.68 11.73 7.56
N PRO A 146 16.63 11.88 8.90
CA PRO A 146 17.77 11.53 9.73
C PRO A 146 18.12 10.04 9.57
N PRO A 147 19.40 9.66 9.66
CA PRO A 147 19.83 8.26 9.51
C PRO A 147 19.20 7.32 10.56
N GLU A 148 18.99 7.85 11.78
CA GLU A 148 18.34 7.13 12.87
C GLU A 148 16.86 7.50 12.95
N ARG A 149 16.00 6.49 13.22
CA ARG A 149 14.56 6.73 13.40
C ARG A 149 14.32 7.55 14.66
N THR A 150 13.65 8.69 14.52
CA THR A 150 13.19 9.49 15.64
C THR A 150 11.83 9.01 16.15
N PRO A 151 11.50 9.16 17.45
CA PRO A 151 10.22 8.68 18.01
C PRO A 151 8.98 9.27 17.33
N LEU A 152 9.09 10.49 16.79
CA LEU A 152 8.00 11.24 16.16
C LEU A 152 8.17 11.36 14.64
N MET A 153 9.05 10.56 14.02
CA MET A 153 9.34 10.63 12.59
C MET A 153 8.06 10.61 11.73
N GLN A 154 7.11 9.72 12.04
CA GLN A 154 5.85 9.59 11.29
C GLN A 154 4.83 10.72 11.53
N ASP A 155 5.10 11.61 12.49
CA ASP A 155 4.26 12.79 12.75
C ASP A 155 4.70 14.00 11.88
N ASP A 156 5.80 13.89 11.13
CA ASP A 156 6.23 14.96 10.23
C ASP A 156 5.19 15.19 9.11
N PRO A 157 4.72 16.44 8.90
CA PRO A 157 3.64 16.72 7.96
C PRO A 157 3.93 16.28 6.51
N ILE A 158 5.20 16.31 6.08
CA ILE A 158 5.58 15.94 4.72
C ILE A 158 5.60 14.42 4.58
N LEU A 159 6.24 13.71 5.52
CA LEU A 159 6.25 12.26 5.49
C LEU A 159 4.83 11.69 5.58
N ARG A 160 4.00 12.28 6.45
CA ARG A 160 2.60 11.88 6.63
C ARG A 160 1.71 12.16 5.42
N ALA A 161 2.07 13.12 4.56
CA ALA A 161 1.39 13.34 3.28
C ALA A 161 1.76 12.29 2.22
N MET A 162 2.90 11.61 2.40
CA MET A 162 3.45 10.58 1.51
C MET A 162 3.10 9.14 1.94
N SER A 163 2.44 8.97 3.09
CA SER A 163 2.01 7.67 3.62
C SER A 163 0.52 7.66 3.96
N ALA A 164 0.05 6.53 4.51
CA ALA A 164 -1.28 6.37 5.09
C ALA A 164 -1.17 5.79 6.51
N ASP A 165 -0.31 6.40 7.34
CA ASP A 165 -0.08 5.98 8.73
C ASP A 165 -1.41 5.82 9.51
N PRO A 166 -1.65 4.67 10.18
CA PRO A 166 -2.88 4.40 10.93
C PRO A 166 -3.16 5.34 12.10
N LYS A 167 -2.17 6.06 12.62
CA LYS A 167 -2.32 6.91 13.80
C LYS A 167 -3.40 7.97 13.58
N HIS A 168 -4.37 8.00 14.49
CA HIS A 168 -5.58 8.84 14.46
C HIS A 168 -6.55 8.56 13.29
N ARG A 169 -6.44 7.39 12.65
CA ARG A 169 -7.30 6.97 11.52
C ARG A 169 -8.43 6.07 11.95
N ARG A 170 -9.51 6.14 11.19
CA ARG A 170 -10.65 5.23 11.31
C ARG A 170 -10.53 4.15 10.25
N VAL A 171 -10.38 2.90 10.67
CA VAL A 171 -10.04 1.77 9.81
C VAL A 171 -11.23 0.83 9.70
N LEU A 172 -11.55 0.35 8.51
CA LEU A 172 -12.51 -0.73 8.28
C LEU A 172 -11.76 -2.00 7.89
N ILE A 173 -11.98 -3.08 8.63
CA ILE A 173 -11.63 -4.45 8.23
C ILE A 173 -12.91 -5.08 7.68
N THR A 174 -12.92 -5.49 6.41
CA THR A 174 -14.19 -5.83 5.72
C THR A 174 -14.82 -7.14 6.18
N ASP A 175 -14.03 -8.07 6.71
CA ASP A 175 -14.52 -9.34 7.26
C ASP A 175 -13.71 -9.77 8.49
N GLY A 176 -14.36 -9.72 9.64
CA GLY A 176 -13.87 -10.14 10.95
C GLY A 176 -13.76 -11.65 11.11
N ARG A 177 -14.44 -12.44 10.26
CA ARG A 177 -14.31 -13.91 10.27
C ARG A 177 -12.98 -14.38 9.73
N ASN A 178 -12.30 -13.56 8.93
CA ASN A 178 -10.97 -13.90 8.44
C ASN A 178 -10.02 -14.12 9.64
N PRO A 179 -9.25 -15.22 9.69
CA PRO A 179 -8.32 -15.51 10.78
C PRO A 179 -7.31 -14.39 11.07
N ASN A 180 -6.98 -13.56 10.06
CA ASN A 180 -6.06 -12.44 10.19
C ASN A 180 -6.66 -11.20 10.89
N ALA A 181 -7.99 -11.14 11.04
CA ALA A 181 -8.68 -9.94 11.51
C ALA A 181 -8.24 -9.52 12.93
N LEU A 182 -8.12 -10.47 13.87
CA LEU A 182 -7.72 -10.15 15.24
C LEU A 182 -6.28 -9.59 15.32
N ALA A 183 -5.35 -10.15 14.55
CA ALA A 183 -3.98 -9.66 14.51
C ALA A 183 -3.89 -8.26 13.87
N LEU A 184 -4.69 -8.01 12.82
CA LEU A 184 -4.83 -6.70 12.21
C LEU A 184 -5.37 -5.66 13.21
N VAL A 185 -6.45 -5.97 13.93
CA VAL A 185 -7.01 -5.10 14.98
C VAL A 185 -5.93 -4.70 15.99
N LYS A 186 -5.23 -5.68 16.57
CA LYS A 186 -4.18 -5.43 17.57
C LYS A 186 -3.04 -4.58 17.03
N SER A 187 -2.63 -4.82 15.79
CA SER A 187 -1.50 -4.11 15.17
C SER A 187 -1.88 -2.68 14.78
N LEU A 188 -3.11 -2.45 14.32
CA LEU A 188 -3.65 -1.12 14.03
C LEU A 188 -3.87 -0.30 15.31
N GLN A 189 -4.37 -0.91 16.38
CA GLN A 189 -4.46 -0.27 17.70
C GLN A 189 -3.06 0.10 18.22
N GLY A 190 -2.10 -0.80 18.10
CA GLY A 190 -0.70 -0.53 18.44
C GLY A 190 -0.06 0.58 17.59
N ALA A 191 -0.51 0.75 16.34
CA ALA A 191 -0.13 1.85 15.46
C ALA A 191 -0.91 3.16 15.73
N GLY A 192 -1.84 3.17 16.69
CA GLY A 192 -2.58 4.36 17.10
C GLY A 192 -3.85 4.65 16.31
N ALA A 193 -4.45 3.66 15.64
CA ALA A 193 -5.77 3.82 15.01
C ALA A 193 -6.81 4.32 16.03
N ALA A 194 -7.61 5.30 15.63
CA ALA A 194 -8.59 5.96 16.52
C ALA A 194 -9.87 5.15 16.69
N THR A 195 -10.32 4.48 15.63
CA THR A 195 -11.52 3.64 15.64
C THR A 195 -11.33 2.54 14.62
N ILE A 196 -11.72 1.32 14.96
CA ILE A 196 -11.68 0.19 14.04
C ILE A 196 -13.10 -0.35 13.90
N TYR A 197 -13.61 -0.32 12.68
CA TYR A 197 -14.83 -0.99 12.28
C TYR A 197 -14.49 -2.40 11.79
N VAL A 198 -15.25 -3.40 12.23
CA VAL A 198 -15.08 -4.78 11.81
C VAL A 198 -16.36 -5.23 11.13
N GLY A 199 -16.28 -5.46 9.81
CA GLY A 199 -17.34 -6.07 9.04
C GLY A 199 -17.59 -7.50 9.51
N GLU A 200 -18.85 -7.87 9.72
CA GLU A 200 -19.24 -9.22 10.10
C GLU A 200 -20.38 -9.67 9.20
N SER A 201 -20.05 -10.61 8.30
CA SER A 201 -21.06 -11.36 7.55
C SER A 201 -21.70 -12.40 8.46
N GLU A 202 -22.91 -12.86 8.11
CA GLU A 202 -23.61 -13.95 8.81
C GLU A 202 -23.60 -13.83 10.35
N THR A 203 -23.94 -12.66 10.92
CA THR A 203 -23.78 -12.34 12.36
C THR A 203 -24.30 -13.40 13.35
N TRP A 204 -25.20 -14.28 12.92
CA TRP A 204 -25.72 -15.42 13.67
C TRP A 204 -24.74 -16.61 13.82
N ARG A 205 -23.72 -16.73 12.97
CA ARG A 205 -22.80 -17.89 12.94
C ARG A 205 -21.53 -17.62 13.76
N PRO A 206 -21.19 -18.43 14.77
CA PRO A 206 -19.99 -18.21 15.59
C PRO A 206 -18.69 -18.51 14.82
N TYR A 207 -17.59 -17.90 15.25
CA TYR A 207 -16.22 -18.17 14.79
C TYR A 207 -15.19 -17.98 15.91
N PRO A 208 -14.02 -18.65 15.87
CA PRO A 208 -13.16 -18.86 17.05
C PRO A 208 -12.67 -17.59 17.74
N HIS A 209 -12.34 -16.55 16.99
CA HIS A 209 -11.75 -15.31 17.50
C HIS A 209 -12.76 -14.17 17.73
N ARG A 210 -14.07 -14.42 17.60
CA ARG A 210 -15.13 -13.41 17.77
C ARG A 210 -15.10 -12.77 19.17
N ALA A 211 -15.04 -13.58 20.23
CA ALA A 211 -15.00 -13.07 21.61
C ALA A 211 -13.76 -12.21 21.89
N ALA A 212 -12.62 -12.51 21.25
CA ALA A 212 -11.40 -11.72 21.37
C ALA A 212 -11.51 -10.38 20.61
N LEU A 213 -12.23 -10.36 19.48
CA LEU A 213 -12.58 -9.12 18.79
C LEU A 213 -13.56 -8.27 19.62
N GLU A 214 -14.57 -8.86 20.25
CA GLU A 214 -15.48 -8.15 21.17
C GLU A 214 -14.77 -7.56 22.39
N ALA A 215 -13.73 -8.25 22.89
CA ALA A 215 -12.89 -7.74 23.96
C ALA A 215 -11.89 -6.66 23.49
N SER A 216 -11.74 -6.46 22.17
CA SER A 216 -10.96 -5.38 21.58
C SER A 216 -11.88 -4.18 21.36
N ASP A 217 -11.46 -2.96 21.72
CA ASP A 217 -12.26 -1.74 21.51
C ASP A 217 -12.49 -1.47 20.01
N VAL A 218 -13.50 -2.12 19.43
CA VAL A 218 -13.87 -2.11 18.00
C VAL A 218 -15.39 -2.00 17.85
N GLU A 219 -15.84 -1.51 16.71
CA GLU A 219 -17.26 -1.40 16.36
C GLU A 219 -17.61 -2.43 15.27
N PHE A 220 -18.53 -3.35 15.58
CA PHE A 220 -19.00 -4.33 14.60
C PHE A 220 -20.00 -3.72 13.62
N MET A 221 -19.89 -4.14 12.37
CA MET A 221 -20.71 -3.66 11.26
C MET A 221 -21.26 -4.86 10.47
N PRO A 222 -22.58 -5.05 10.32
CA PRO A 222 -23.13 -6.17 9.54
C PRO A 222 -22.85 -5.96 8.05
N LEU A 223 -21.73 -6.52 7.58
CA LEU A 223 -21.20 -6.32 6.23
C LEU A 223 -20.98 -7.68 5.56
N ASP A 224 -21.83 -7.99 4.60
CA ASP A 224 -21.61 -9.06 3.65
C ASP A 224 -21.19 -8.46 2.30
N VAL A 225 -20.00 -8.82 1.81
CA VAL A 225 -19.47 -8.32 0.54
C VAL A 225 -20.16 -8.91 -0.68
N THR A 226 -20.87 -10.03 -0.52
CA THR A 226 -21.65 -10.67 -1.60
C THR A 226 -23.02 -10.00 -1.78
N ASP A 227 -23.58 -9.41 -0.71
CA ASP A 227 -24.84 -8.67 -0.76
C ASP A 227 -24.62 -7.18 -1.10
N ALA A 228 -24.97 -6.80 -2.33
CA ALA A 228 -24.91 -5.41 -2.78
C ALA A 228 -25.76 -4.45 -1.91
N ALA A 229 -26.88 -4.91 -1.34
CA ALA A 229 -27.70 -4.10 -0.46
C ALA A 229 -27.02 -3.89 0.90
N SER A 230 -26.36 -4.92 1.44
CA SER A 230 -25.51 -4.81 2.64
C SER A 230 -24.41 -3.78 2.45
N VAL A 231 -23.62 -3.91 1.37
CA VAL A 231 -22.53 -2.97 1.08
C VAL A 231 -23.05 -1.56 0.92
N LYS A 232 -24.16 -1.36 0.19
CA LYS A 232 -24.76 -0.03 -0.01
C LYS A 232 -25.23 0.60 1.31
N ARG A 233 -25.90 -0.15 2.18
CA ARG A 233 -26.35 0.35 3.50
C ARG A 233 -25.17 0.77 4.36
N MET A 234 -24.18 -0.10 4.49
CA MET A 234 -23.00 0.15 5.33
C MET A 234 -22.14 1.29 4.77
N ALA A 235 -21.99 1.38 3.45
CA ALA A 235 -21.29 2.49 2.83
C ALA A 235 -22.01 3.84 3.04
N ALA A 236 -23.34 3.88 3.04
CA ALA A 236 -24.08 5.10 3.33
C ALA A 236 -23.86 5.59 4.76
N GLU A 237 -23.74 4.67 5.72
CA GLU A 237 -23.58 4.99 7.14
C GLU A 237 -22.12 5.27 7.55
N TYR A 238 -21.19 4.51 6.98
CA TYR A 238 -19.77 4.51 7.38
C TYR A 238 -18.82 5.05 6.32
N GLY A 239 -19.21 5.13 5.04
CA GLY A 239 -18.31 5.51 3.95
C GLY A 239 -17.66 6.90 4.13
N GLY A 240 -18.38 7.86 4.71
CA GLY A 240 -17.83 9.17 5.08
C GLY A 240 -16.93 9.18 6.33
N LYS A 241 -16.89 8.04 7.06
CA LYS A 241 -16.13 7.85 8.29
C LYS A 241 -14.87 7.00 8.10
N VAL A 242 -14.71 6.26 7.01
CA VAL A 242 -13.58 5.35 6.82
C VAL A 242 -12.40 6.08 6.17
N ASP A 243 -11.23 6.04 6.82
CA ASP A 243 -9.97 6.56 6.28
C ASP A 243 -9.11 5.46 5.64
N ILE A 244 -9.15 4.25 6.20
CA ILE A 244 -8.42 3.10 5.66
C ILE A 244 -9.40 1.94 5.55
N LEU A 245 -9.56 1.36 4.37
CA LEU A 245 -10.32 0.14 4.16
C LEU A 245 -9.34 -0.99 3.89
N ILE A 246 -9.40 -2.07 4.67
CA ILE A 246 -8.61 -3.28 4.49
C ILE A 246 -9.56 -4.41 4.09
N ASN A 247 -9.49 -4.81 2.83
CA ASN A 247 -10.29 -5.90 2.31
C ASN A 247 -9.69 -7.25 2.75
N THR A 248 -10.32 -7.86 3.76
CA THR A 248 -9.98 -9.18 4.30
C THR A 248 -10.98 -10.26 3.88
N ALA A 249 -12.09 -9.88 3.24
CA ALA A 249 -13.08 -10.83 2.77
C ALA A 249 -12.46 -11.77 1.74
N MET A 250 -12.54 -13.07 2.01
CA MET A 250 -11.92 -14.10 1.20
C MET A 250 -12.72 -15.40 1.27
N PHE A 251 -12.89 -16.04 0.12
CA PHE A 251 -13.37 -17.41 0.03
C PHE A 251 -12.37 -18.25 -0.77
N LEU A 252 -12.06 -19.43 -0.25
CA LEU A 252 -11.08 -20.33 -0.84
C LEU A 252 -11.54 -21.78 -0.72
N ARG A 253 -11.27 -22.56 -1.76
CA ARG A 253 -11.34 -24.02 -1.76
C ARG A 253 -10.09 -24.61 -2.42
N PRO A 254 -9.35 -25.50 -1.73
CA PRO A 254 -8.23 -26.21 -2.32
C PRO A 254 -8.68 -27.09 -3.50
N GLY A 255 -7.84 -27.19 -4.52
CA GLY A 255 -8.03 -28.00 -5.71
C GLY A 255 -7.69 -27.25 -7.00
N GLY A 256 -7.25 -28.01 -8.01
CA GLY A 256 -7.13 -27.53 -9.38
C GLY A 256 -8.48 -27.39 -10.07
N ALA A 257 -8.50 -26.73 -11.21
CA ALA A 257 -9.74 -26.45 -11.98
C ALA A 257 -10.52 -27.72 -12.39
N MET A 258 -9.86 -28.88 -12.48
CA MET A 258 -10.46 -30.16 -12.87
C MET A 258 -10.87 -31.03 -11.68
N ALA A 259 -10.58 -30.62 -10.44
CA ALA A 259 -10.63 -31.51 -9.27
C ALA A 259 -12.06 -31.93 -8.83
N ARG A 260 -13.10 -31.16 -9.18
CA ARG A 260 -14.43 -31.28 -8.55
C ARG A 260 -15.60 -31.55 -9.50
N GLY A 261 -15.39 -31.47 -10.82
CA GLY A 261 -16.43 -31.75 -11.81
C GLY A 261 -17.58 -30.73 -11.88
N ASP A 262 -17.54 -29.63 -11.11
CA ASP A 262 -18.48 -28.50 -11.17
C ASP A 262 -17.76 -27.15 -10.97
N THR A 263 -18.48 -26.04 -11.22
CA THR A 263 -17.95 -24.67 -11.10
C THR A 263 -18.52 -23.89 -9.91
N SER A 264 -19.29 -24.51 -9.04
CA SER A 264 -20.04 -23.84 -7.97
C SER A 264 -19.12 -23.10 -6.99
N PHE A 265 -18.04 -23.75 -6.54
CA PHE A 265 -17.05 -23.12 -5.68
C PHE A 265 -16.26 -22.03 -6.40
N ALA A 266 -15.91 -22.24 -7.68
CA ALA A 266 -15.23 -21.22 -8.47
C ALA A 266 -16.09 -19.94 -8.64
N GLN A 267 -17.41 -20.11 -8.78
CA GLN A 267 -18.36 -18.98 -8.79
C GLN A 267 -18.36 -18.25 -7.44
N GLN A 268 -18.33 -18.97 -6.31
CA GLN A 268 -18.26 -18.37 -4.98
C GLN A 268 -16.93 -17.64 -4.72
N GLU A 269 -15.80 -18.23 -5.13
CA GLU A 269 -14.48 -17.58 -5.06
C GLU A 269 -14.46 -16.28 -5.87
N MET A 270 -15.02 -16.29 -7.08
CA MET A 270 -15.13 -15.09 -7.91
C MET A 270 -16.09 -14.05 -7.31
N ASP A 271 -17.22 -14.49 -6.74
CA ASP A 271 -18.21 -13.59 -6.17
C ASP A 271 -17.69 -12.89 -4.90
N VAL A 272 -16.94 -13.58 -4.05
CA VAL A 272 -16.35 -13.00 -2.83
C VAL A 272 -15.09 -12.21 -3.15
N ASN A 273 -14.09 -12.83 -3.78
CA ASN A 273 -12.74 -12.27 -3.87
C ASN A 273 -12.65 -11.14 -4.92
N TYR A 274 -13.43 -11.22 -6.00
CA TYR A 274 -13.41 -10.24 -7.09
C TYR A 274 -14.67 -9.35 -7.09
N LEU A 275 -15.86 -9.92 -7.21
CA LEU A 275 -17.09 -9.10 -7.26
C LEU A 275 -17.38 -8.42 -5.91
N GLY A 276 -17.04 -9.06 -4.79
CA GLY A 276 -17.12 -8.46 -3.47
C GLY A 276 -16.22 -7.24 -3.33
N LEU A 277 -14.97 -7.33 -3.82
CA LEU A 277 -14.07 -6.19 -3.92
C LEU A 277 -14.65 -5.07 -4.80
N MET A 278 -15.25 -5.41 -5.95
CA MET A 278 -15.90 -4.44 -6.83
C MET A 278 -17.08 -3.74 -6.15
N ARG A 279 -17.95 -4.48 -5.45
CA ARG A 279 -19.08 -3.92 -4.70
C ARG A 279 -18.60 -2.99 -3.60
N LEU A 280 -17.57 -3.39 -2.86
CA LEU A 280 -16.94 -2.54 -1.85
C LEU A 280 -16.44 -1.23 -2.47
N ALA A 281 -15.72 -1.30 -3.60
CA ALA A 281 -15.19 -0.13 -4.28
C ALA A 281 -16.29 0.83 -4.75
N GLN A 282 -17.38 0.30 -5.29
CA GLN A 282 -18.55 1.09 -5.70
C GLN A 282 -19.29 1.72 -4.52
N GLY A 283 -19.37 1.03 -3.38
CA GLY A 283 -20.02 1.52 -2.18
C GLY A 283 -19.19 2.54 -1.41
N PHE A 284 -18.00 2.13 -0.95
CA PHE A 284 -17.14 2.92 -0.06
C PHE A 284 -16.23 3.90 -0.80
N GLY A 285 -15.83 3.60 -2.04
CA GLY A 285 -14.87 4.39 -2.82
C GLY A 285 -15.26 5.87 -2.96
N PRO A 286 -16.49 6.23 -3.35
CA PRO A 286 -16.91 7.64 -3.45
C PRO A 286 -16.77 8.41 -2.13
N GLY A 287 -17.19 7.78 -1.02
CA GLY A 287 -17.07 8.36 0.32
C GLY A 287 -15.62 8.58 0.73
N MET A 288 -14.76 7.59 0.52
CA MET A 288 -13.33 7.65 0.81
C MET A 288 -12.59 8.70 -0.04
N CYS A 289 -12.90 8.77 -1.34
CA CYS A 289 -12.36 9.79 -2.26
C CYS A 289 -12.66 11.22 -1.79
N ALA A 290 -13.85 11.47 -1.20
CA ALA A 290 -14.18 12.80 -0.68
C ALA A 290 -13.36 13.18 0.57
N ARG A 291 -12.72 12.21 1.25
CA ARG A 291 -11.92 12.43 2.47
C ARG A 291 -10.46 12.78 2.19
N THR A 292 -9.98 12.62 0.97
CA THR A 292 -8.60 12.95 0.60
C THR A 292 -8.30 14.46 0.65
N GLY A 293 -9.33 15.29 0.86
CA GLY A 293 -9.23 16.72 1.13
C GLY A 293 -9.27 17.11 2.61
N ASP A 294 -9.37 16.16 3.55
CA ASP A 294 -9.54 16.42 5.00
C ASP A 294 -8.26 16.93 5.71
N GLY A 295 -7.55 17.92 5.16
CA GLY A 295 -6.46 18.63 5.84
C GLY A 295 -5.41 17.70 6.45
N VAL A 296 -5.19 17.76 7.76
CA VAL A 296 -4.25 16.87 8.49
C VAL A 296 -4.61 15.38 8.33
N ASN A 297 -5.88 15.08 8.11
CA ASN A 297 -6.44 13.74 7.97
C ASN A 297 -6.71 13.31 6.51
N SER A 298 -6.01 13.89 5.54
CA SER A 298 -6.27 13.58 4.13
C SER A 298 -5.58 12.33 3.58
N ALA A 299 -4.83 11.58 4.39
CA ALA A 299 -4.30 10.28 3.98
C ALA A 299 -5.41 9.22 4.08
N VAL A 300 -5.75 8.64 2.93
CA VAL A 300 -6.78 7.62 2.78
C VAL A 300 -6.19 6.47 1.98
N ALA A 301 -6.44 5.23 2.40
CA ALA A 301 -5.89 4.05 1.75
C ALA A 301 -6.93 2.94 1.56
N TRP A 302 -6.86 2.31 0.40
CA TRP A 302 -7.56 1.09 0.02
C TRP A 302 -6.55 -0.06 0.03
N VAL A 303 -6.70 -1.03 0.92
CA VAL A 303 -5.76 -2.14 1.08
C VAL A 303 -6.43 -3.43 0.68
N ASN A 304 -5.84 -4.17 -0.26
CA ASN A 304 -6.31 -5.50 -0.67
C ASN A 304 -5.33 -6.56 -0.18
N LEU A 305 -5.84 -7.57 0.54
CA LEU A 305 -5.06 -8.76 0.82
C LEU A 305 -5.24 -9.75 -0.34
N LEU A 306 -4.16 -10.04 -1.06
CA LEU A 306 -4.15 -10.91 -2.22
C LEU A 306 -3.20 -12.08 -2.01
N SER A 307 -3.46 -13.20 -2.68
CA SER A 307 -2.47 -14.26 -2.83
C SER A 307 -1.40 -13.86 -3.86
N VAL A 308 -0.13 -14.20 -3.61
CA VAL A 308 0.94 -14.03 -4.60
C VAL A 308 0.66 -14.84 -5.88
N HIS A 309 -0.15 -15.89 -5.79
CA HIS A 309 -0.59 -16.69 -6.94
C HIS A 309 -1.61 -15.97 -7.84
N ALA A 310 -1.92 -14.70 -7.56
CA ALA A 310 -2.49 -13.77 -8.53
C ALA A 310 -1.57 -13.51 -9.74
N LEU A 311 -0.24 -13.65 -9.55
CA LEU A 311 0.78 -13.43 -10.59
C LEU A 311 1.03 -14.67 -11.45
N SER A 312 1.06 -15.84 -10.81
CA SER A 312 1.22 -17.15 -11.44
C SER A 312 0.40 -18.18 -10.69
N ASN A 313 -0.40 -18.94 -11.42
CA ASN A 313 -1.40 -19.84 -10.86
C ASN A 313 -0.75 -21.00 -10.09
N ASP A 314 -1.27 -21.32 -8.90
CA ASP A 314 -0.96 -22.55 -8.18
C ASP A 314 -1.95 -23.65 -8.56
N ALA A 315 -1.45 -24.77 -9.10
CA ALA A 315 -2.24 -25.92 -9.49
C ALA A 315 -3.06 -26.52 -8.34
N GLY A 316 -2.57 -26.43 -7.10
CA GLY A 316 -3.28 -26.87 -5.90
C GLY A 316 -4.43 -25.94 -5.49
N PHE A 317 -4.50 -24.73 -6.05
CA PHE A 317 -5.46 -23.67 -5.70
C PHE A 317 -5.90 -22.90 -6.95
N GLY A 318 -6.21 -23.62 -8.03
CA GLY A 318 -6.29 -23.03 -9.37
C GLY A 318 -7.38 -21.97 -9.53
N CYS A 319 -8.61 -22.26 -9.07
CA CYS A 319 -9.73 -21.32 -9.15
C CYS A 319 -9.57 -20.13 -8.17
N PHE A 320 -9.04 -20.39 -6.98
CA PHE A 320 -8.69 -19.35 -6.02
C PHE A 320 -7.66 -18.37 -6.61
N SER A 321 -6.58 -18.89 -7.18
CA SER A 321 -5.54 -18.10 -7.87
C SER A 321 -6.15 -17.26 -9.00
N ALA A 322 -7.09 -17.82 -9.78
CA ALA A 322 -7.79 -17.07 -10.83
C ALA A 322 -8.65 -15.93 -10.28
N SER A 323 -9.36 -16.14 -9.16
CA SER A 323 -10.14 -15.08 -8.50
C SER A 323 -9.25 -13.95 -7.97
N HIS A 324 -8.06 -14.28 -7.45
CA HIS A 324 -7.08 -13.29 -6.99
C HIS A 324 -6.37 -12.58 -8.15
N ALA A 325 -6.16 -13.23 -9.28
CA ALA A 325 -5.69 -12.58 -10.50
C ALA A 325 -6.72 -11.55 -11.03
N ALA A 326 -8.01 -11.89 -10.99
CA ALA A 326 -9.09 -10.96 -11.31
C ALA A 326 -9.13 -9.78 -10.32
N ALA A 327 -9.02 -10.05 -9.01
CA ALA A 327 -8.94 -9.02 -7.97
C ALA A 327 -7.69 -8.13 -8.10
N TYR A 328 -6.55 -8.68 -8.49
CA TYR A 328 -5.34 -7.92 -8.77
C TYR A 328 -5.52 -6.99 -9.98
N SER A 329 -6.11 -7.49 -11.07
CA SER A 329 -6.46 -6.69 -12.24
C SER A 329 -7.41 -5.54 -11.88
N LEU A 330 -8.45 -5.81 -11.07
CA LEU A 330 -9.34 -4.77 -10.54
C LEU A 330 -8.57 -3.73 -9.71
N SER A 331 -7.64 -4.17 -8.86
CA SER A 331 -6.84 -3.28 -8.02
C SER A 331 -5.98 -2.30 -8.85
N GLN A 332 -5.47 -2.76 -10.00
CA GLN A 332 -4.76 -1.89 -10.94
C GLN A 332 -5.69 -0.83 -11.55
N ASN A 333 -6.94 -1.21 -11.89
CA ASN A 333 -7.94 -0.24 -12.32
C ASN A 333 -8.31 0.75 -11.21
N LEU A 334 -8.46 0.29 -9.96
CA LEU A 334 -8.73 1.18 -8.82
C LEU A 334 -7.63 2.23 -8.62
N ARG A 335 -6.36 1.90 -8.89
CA ARG A 335 -5.27 2.92 -8.89
C ARG A 335 -5.56 4.05 -9.89
N ALA A 336 -6.10 3.74 -11.06
CA ALA A 336 -6.46 4.74 -12.06
C ALA A 336 -7.68 5.56 -11.62
N ASP A 337 -8.74 4.90 -11.15
CA ASP A 337 -9.99 5.54 -10.72
C ASP A 337 -9.77 6.50 -9.54
N PHE A 338 -8.92 6.10 -8.59
CA PHE A 338 -8.64 6.86 -7.37
C PHE A 338 -7.48 7.87 -7.51
N ARG A 339 -6.73 7.84 -8.61
CA ARG A 339 -5.58 8.72 -8.85
C ARG A 339 -5.92 10.20 -8.69
N THR A 340 -7.10 10.62 -9.17
CA THR A 340 -7.48 12.04 -9.17
C THR A 340 -7.91 12.56 -7.81
N SER A 341 -8.44 11.70 -6.94
CA SER A 341 -8.75 12.05 -5.55
C SER A 341 -7.49 11.98 -4.68
N GLY A 342 -6.54 11.10 -5.03
CA GLY A 342 -5.36 10.80 -4.23
C GLY A 342 -5.61 9.75 -3.16
N LEU A 343 -6.69 8.96 -3.30
CA LEU A 343 -6.91 7.75 -2.52
C LEU A 343 -5.91 6.69 -3.00
N ARG A 344 -5.08 6.21 -2.07
CA ARG A 344 -4.02 5.24 -2.36
C ARG A 344 -4.59 3.83 -2.44
N VAL A 345 -4.03 2.99 -3.31
CA VAL A 345 -4.36 1.56 -3.38
C VAL A 345 -3.09 0.75 -3.11
N MET A 346 -3.10 0.00 -2.02
CA MET A 346 -2.03 -0.91 -1.61
C MET A 346 -2.50 -2.36 -1.77
N ASN A 347 -1.72 -3.19 -2.44
CA ASN A 347 -1.92 -4.63 -2.45
C ASN A 347 -0.89 -5.29 -1.55
N VAL A 348 -1.33 -6.23 -0.73
CA VAL A 348 -0.44 -7.08 0.06
C VAL A 348 -0.56 -8.50 -0.48
N PHE A 349 0.48 -8.96 -1.14
CA PHE A 349 0.60 -10.32 -1.65
C PHE A 349 1.16 -11.23 -0.57
N THR A 350 0.45 -12.30 -0.26
CA THR A 350 0.88 -13.28 0.73
C THR A 350 1.14 -14.62 0.05
N GLY A 351 2.08 -15.38 0.62
CA GLY A 351 2.10 -16.83 0.46
C GLY A 351 1.00 -17.50 1.29
N PRO A 352 1.10 -18.81 1.56
CA PRO A 352 0.17 -19.50 2.44
C PRO A 352 0.21 -18.91 3.86
N THR A 353 -0.95 -18.54 4.38
CA THR A 353 -1.13 -18.06 5.76
C THR A 353 -1.35 -19.21 6.74
N GLU A 354 -1.19 -18.95 8.04
CA GLU A 354 -1.44 -19.94 9.11
C GLU A 354 -2.94 -20.20 9.36
N ASP A 355 -3.68 -20.58 8.32
CA ASP A 355 -5.11 -20.90 8.39
C ASP A 355 -5.39 -22.39 8.09
N ASP A 356 -6.65 -22.77 8.34
CA ASP A 356 -7.14 -24.14 8.18
C ASP A 356 -7.00 -24.67 6.74
N TRP A 357 -7.01 -23.79 5.74
CA TRP A 357 -6.97 -24.20 4.35
C TRP A 357 -5.58 -24.53 3.85
N PHE A 358 -4.55 -23.89 4.42
CA PHE A 358 -3.16 -24.18 4.10
C PHE A 358 -2.51 -25.15 5.09
N GLN A 359 -3.26 -25.78 6.02
CA GLN A 359 -2.69 -26.70 7.02
C GLN A 359 -1.82 -27.81 6.40
N ALA A 360 -2.27 -28.41 5.30
CA ALA A 360 -1.56 -29.49 4.62
C ALA A 360 -0.25 -29.07 3.94
N LEU A 361 -0.04 -27.77 3.68
CA LEU A 361 1.20 -27.29 3.08
C LEU A 361 2.34 -27.30 4.11
N PRO A 362 3.58 -27.63 3.69
CA PRO A 362 4.74 -27.50 4.56
C PRO A 362 5.06 -26.01 4.84
N PRO A 363 5.82 -25.70 5.90
CA PRO A 363 6.44 -24.38 6.07
C PRO A 363 7.35 -24.02 4.89
N PRO A 364 7.59 -22.71 4.61
CA PRO A 364 7.22 -21.56 5.43
C PRO A 364 5.78 -21.05 5.19
N LYS A 365 5.10 -20.65 6.28
CA LYS A 365 3.79 -20.00 6.26
C LYS A 365 3.86 -18.61 6.89
N VAL A 366 2.96 -17.73 6.49
CA VAL A 366 2.84 -16.38 7.03
C VAL A 366 1.95 -16.40 8.26
N SER A 367 2.51 -16.04 9.42
CA SER A 367 1.70 -15.85 10.62
C SER A 367 0.81 -14.62 10.54
N HIS A 368 -0.33 -14.67 11.22
CA HIS A 368 -1.28 -13.56 11.31
C HIS A 368 -0.60 -12.25 11.78
N ASN A 369 0.33 -12.36 12.73
CA ASN A 369 1.09 -11.23 13.26
C ASN A 369 2.09 -10.67 12.24
N ALA A 370 2.75 -11.53 11.46
CA ALA A 370 3.65 -11.08 10.41
C ALA A 370 2.88 -10.31 9.32
N LEU A 371 1.73 -10.84 8.88
CA LEU A 371 0.86 -10.16 7.93
C LEU A 371 0.41 -8.79 8.44
N ALA A 372 -0.10 -8.73 9.68
CA ALA A 372 -0.58 -7.49 10.25
C ALA A 372 0.52 -6.42 10.38
N LYS A 373 1.74 -6.83 10.78
CA LYS A 373 2.92 -5.94 10.79
C LYS A 373 3.29 -5.46 9.39
N SER A 374 3.25 -6.33 8.37
CA SER A 374 3.52 -5.95 6.98
C SER A 374 2.50 -4.95 6.44
N VAL A 375 1.21 -5.11 6.78
CA VAL A 375 0.16 -4.14 6.41
C VAL A 375 0.43 -2.78 7.04
N VAL A 376 0.70 -2.73 8.35
CA VAL A 376 1.01 -1.46 9.03
C VAL A 376 2.27 -0.82 8.47
N ALA A 377 3.34 -1.58 8.27
CA ALA A 377 4.58 -1.08 7.68
C ALA A 377 4.36 -0.52 6.27
N GLY A 378 3.64 -1.24 5.41
CA GLY A 378 3.31 -0.78 4.05
C GLY A 378 2.49 0.52 4.05
N LEU A 379 1.53 0.65 4.96
CA LEU A 379 0.76 1.89 5.14
C LEU A 379 1.65 3.07 5.60
N GLN A 380 2.53 2.82 6.56
CA GLN A 380 3.49 3.82 7.08
C GLN A 380 4.54 4.21 6.05
N ASP A 381 4.94 3.28 5.19
CA ASP A 381 5.91 3.52 4.13
C ASP A 381 5.29 4.06 2.84
N GLY A 382 3.96 3.96 2.68
CA GLY A 382 3.24 4.45 1.50
C GLY A 382 3.48 3.60 0.26
N LEU A 383 3.63 2.27 0.43
CA LEU A 383 3.91 1.32 -0.66
C LEU A 383 2.65 1.00 -1.47
N GLU A 384 2.82 0.69 -2.74
CA GLU A 384 1.72 0.24 -3.61
C GLU A 384 1.58 -1.29 -3.59
N ASP A 385 2.69 -2.02 -3.57
CA ASP A 385 2.71 -3.49 -3.56
C ASP A 385 3.65 -3.99 -2.46
N VAL A 386 3.16 -4.89 -1.60
CA VAL A 386 3.89 -5.46 -0.45
C VAL A 386 3.89 -6.97 -0.55
N PHE A 387 5.06 -7.60 -0.52
CA PHE A 387 5.21 -9.06 -0.56
C PHE A 387 5.52 -9.62 0.84
N CYS A 388 4.51 -10.22 1.47
CA CYS A 388 4.58 -10.72 2.84
C CYS A 388 4.88 -12.24 2.87
N GLY A 389 6.01 -12.60 3.48
CA GLY A 389 6.48 -13.98 3.61
C GLY A 389 7.50 -14.40 2.55
N ASP A 390 8.23 -15.48 2.83
CA ASP A 390 9.29 -15.98 1.94
C ASP A 390 8.75 -16.47 0.60
N VAL A 391 7.63 -17.20 0.61
CA VAL A 391 6.98 -17.67 -0.62
C VAL A 391 6.54 -16.50 -1.51
N ALA A 392 5.97 -15.45 -0.93
CA ALA A 392 5.55 -14.28 -1.71
C ALA A 392 6.74 -13.56 -2.37
N ARG A 393 7.85 -13.42 -1.65
CA ARG A 393 9.08 -12.83 -2.18
C ARG A 393 9.72 -13.68 -3.27
N ASP A 394 9.85 -15.00 -3.05
CA ASP A 394 10.41 -15.92 -4.05
C ASP A 394 9.61 -15.91 -5.36
N VAL A 395 8.28 -16.03 -5.26
CA VAL A 395 7.39 -16.02 -6.43
C VAL A 395 7.50 -14.69 -7.17
N TRP A 396 7.53 -13.56 -6.47
CA TRP A 396 7.70 -12.24 -7.08
C TRP A 396 9.04 -12.09 -7.80
N GLU A 397 10.15 -12.47 -7.16
CA GLU A 397 11.49 -12.39 -7.75
C GLU A 397 11.61 -13.25 -9.01
N ARG A 398 11.07 -14.48 -8.97
CA ARG A 398 11.04 -15.40 -10.11
C ARG A 398 10.13 -14.90 -11.22
N PHE A 399 8.96 -14.34 -10.87
CA PHE A 399 8.04 -13.73 -11.82
C PHE A 399 8.71 -12.57 -12.57
N ASN A 400 9.40 -11.67 -11.88
CA ASN A 400 10.12 -10.56 -12.51
C ASN A 400 11.30 -11.01 -13.37
N ARG A 401 11.94 -12.13 -13.02
CA ARG A 401 13.05 -12.69 -13.82
C ARG A 401 12.55 -13.34 -15.10
N SER A 402 11.56 -14.21 -15.01
CA SER A 402 10.96 -14.90 -16.16
C SER A 402 9.61 -15.54 -15.79
N PRO A 403 8.48 -14.89 -16.12
CA PRO A 403 7.15 -15.41 -15.80
C PRO A 403 6.90 -16.81 -16.35
N LYS A 404 7.41 -17.10 -17.56
CA LYS A 404 7.20 -18.39 -18.22
C LYS A 404 7.99 -19.52 -17.56
N VAL A 405 9.17 -19.23 -17.03
CA VAL A 405 9.96 -20.23 -16.29
C VAL A 405 9.26 -20.54 -14.97
N LEU A 406 8.80 -19.52 -14.24
CA LEU A 406 8.00 -19.72 -13.02
C LEU A 406 6.77 -20.58 -13.27
N GLU A 407 5.99 -20.30 -14.31
CA GLU A 407 4.83 -21.12 -14.70
C GLU A 407 5.22 -22.60 -14.89
N ARG A 408 6.31 -22.86 -15.64
CA ARG A 408 6.78 -24.23 -15.88
C ARG A 408 7.21 -24.92 -14.59
N GLU A 409 7.96 -24.24 -13.73
CA GLU A 409 8.42 -24.78 -12.45
C GLU A 409 7.23 -25.10 -11.53
N THR A 410 6.20 -24.23 -11.47
CA THR A 410 4.99 -24.49 -10.70
C THR A 410 4.18 -25.67 -11.25
N THR A 411 4.16 -25.87 -12.58
CA THR A 411 3.45 -27.01 -13.19
C THR A 411 4.15 -28.36 -13.01
N MET A 412 5.47 -28.37 -12.83
CA MET A 412 6.26 -29.60 -12.69
C MET A 412 6.27 -30.16 -11.25
N GLY A 413 5.78 -29.40 -10.27
CA GLY A 413 5.82 -29.75 -8.84
C GLY A 413 4.67 -30.62 -8.32
N VAL A 414 3.78 -31.12 -9.19
CA VAL A 414 2.59 -31.90 -8.78
C VAL A 414 2.83 -33.43 -8.82
N ASP A 415 3.93 -33.88 -9.43
CA ASP A 415 4.29 -35.30 -9.48
C ASP A 415 5.13 -35.70 -8.25
N GLY A 416 4.50 -35.86 -7.08
CA GLY A 416 5.19 -36.38 -5.91
C GLY A 416 4.51 -36.15 -4.56
N ALA A 417 3.32 -36.72 -4.36
CA ALA A 417 2.75 -37.00 -3.04
C ALA A 417 2.01 -38.34 -3.08
#